data_AF-A0A3D5NXN6-F1
#
_entry.id   AF-A0A3D5NXN6-F1
#
_cell.length_a   1.000
_cell.length_b   1.000
_cell.length_c   1.000
_cell.angle_alpha   90.00
_cell.angle_beta   90.00
_cell.angle_gamma   90.00
#
_symmetry.space_group_name_H-M   'P 1'
#
loop_
_entity.id
_entity.type
_entity.pdbx_description
1 polymer ?
#
loop_
_entity_poly.entity_id
_entity_poly.type
_entity_poly.pdbx_seq_one_letter_code
_entity_poly.pdbx_strand_id
1 'polypeptide(L)' 'IEISWSPNSESDFSNYKLYRANTGVFQADEAHLLDSLTTTSFTDTDVLVDTRYYYKIVAIDMGGLTANPSNVATDLPLSE' A
#
# COMPACT_ATOMS: atom_id res chain seq x y z
N ILE A 1 -3.45 8.12 8.61
CA ILE A 1 -4.33 7.52 7.58
C ILE A 1 -4.49 6.05 7.87
N GLU A 2 -5.72 5.54 7.91
CA GLU A 2 -5.98 4.10 8.09
C GLU A 2 -6.26 3.44 6.74
N ILE A 3 -5.58 2.33 6.48
CA ILE A 3 -5.64 1.60 5.21
C ILE A 3 -6.02 0.16 5.52
N SER A 4 -7.01 -0.37 4.82
CA SER A 4 -7.40 -1.77 4.90
C SER A 4 -7.75 -2.33 3.52
N TRP A 5 -7.49 -3.61 3.32
CA TRP A 5 -7.74 -4.31 2.05
C TRP A 5 -8.23 -5.73 2.29
N SER A 6 -8.74 -6.36 1.24
CA SER A 6 -9.16 -7.76 1.29
C SER A 6 -7.94 -8.70 1.33
N PRO A 7 -7.97 -9.77 2.14
CA PRO A 7 -6.93 -10.78 2.11
C PRO A 7 -6.82 -11.44 0.74
N ASN A 8 -5.60 -11.84 0.37
CA ASN A 8 -5.32 -12.65 -0.79
C ASN A 8 -5.53 -14.12 -0.38
N SER A 9 -6.28 -14.87 -1.18
CA SER A 9 -6.60 -16.28 -0.94
C SER A 9 -5.77 -17.25 -1.79
N GLU A 10 -4.81 -16.76 -2.57
CA GLU A 10 -3.87 -17.57 -3.33
C GLU A 10 -2.99 -18.41 -2.39
N SER A 11 -2.80 -19.68 -2.73
CA SER A 11 -2.09 -20.66 -1.89
C SER A 11 -0.59 -20.38 -1.76
N ASP A 12 -0.02 -19.70 -2.74
CA ASP A 12 1.38 -19.29 -2.82
C ASP A 12 1.57 -17.83 -2.40
N PHE A 13 0.60 -17.22 -1.72
CA PHE A 13 0.77 -15.90 -1.13
C PHE A 13 1.93 -15.87 -0.12
N SER A 14 2.76 -14.84 -0.22
CA SER A 14 3.86 -14.57 0.72
C SER A 14 3.54 -13.37 1.61
N ASN A 15 3.37 -12.19 1.02
CA ASN A 15 3.20 -10.94 1.75
C ASN A 15 2.62 -9.85 0.83
N TYR A 16 2.31 -8.70 1.40
CA TYR A 16 2.01 -7.46 0.71
C TYR A 16 3.20 -6.52 0.74
N LYS A 17 3.37 -5.73 -0.32
CA LYS A 17 4.14 -4.49 -0.31
C LYS A 17 3.17 -3.32 -0.39
N LEU A 18 3.27 -2.40 0.58
CA LEU A 18 2.53 -1.16 0.63
C LEU A 18 3.44 -0.04 0.14
N TYR A 19 2.96 0.74 -0.82
CA TYR A 19 3.68 1.87 -1.40
C TYR A 19 2.94 3.17 -1.16
N ARG A 20 3.68 4.26 -1.01
CA ARG A 20 3.15 5.60 -0.76
C ARG A 20 3.79 6.63 -1.69
N ALA A 21 2.98 7.55 -2.19
CA ALA A 21 3.45 8.72 -2.92
C ALA A 21 2.58 9.95 -2.63
N ASN A 22 3.11 11.14 -2.92
CA ASN A 22 2.39 12.41 -2.86
C ASN A 22 1.76 12.78 -4.22
N THR A 23 1.92 11.93 -5.24
CA THR A 23 1.35 12.08 -6.57
C THR A 23 0.47 10.88 -6.89
N GLY A 24 -0.66 11.10 -7.59
CA GLY A 24 -1.58 10.02 -7.95
C GLY A 24 -1.06 9.07 -9.03
N VAL A 25 0.02 9.46 -9.72
CA VAL A 25 0.66 8.68 -10.77
C VAL A 25 2.10 8.40 -10.33
N PHE A 26 2.33 7.18 -9.85
CA PHE A 26 3.65 6.69 -9.42
C PHE A 26 3.79 5.19 -9.70
N GLN A 27 5.02 4.69 -9.75
CA GLN A 27 5.31 3.27 -9.92
C GLN A 27 5.46 2.60 -8.55
N ALA A 28 5.07 1.33 -8.46
CA ALA A 28 5.29 0.52 -7.26
C ALA A 28 6.75 0.03 -7.25
N ASP A 29 7.68 0.91 -6.91
CA ASP A 29 9.12 0.64 -6.84
C ASP A 29 9.68 0.88 -5.43
N GLU A 30 10.94 0.52 -5.21
CA GLU A 30 11.60 0.63 -3.91
C GLU A 30 11.70 2.07 -3.40
N ALA A 31 11.62 3.09 -4.27
CA ALA A 31 11.61 4.49 -3.83
C ALA A 31 10.30 4.90 -3.15
N HIS A 32 9.22 4.17 -3.43
CA HIS A 32 7.89 4.41 -2.85
C HIS A 32 7.50 3.35 -1.82
N LEU A 33 8.36 2.36 -1.56
CA LEU A 33 8.06 1.28 -0.62
C LEU A 33 7.92 1.85 0.78
N LEU A 34 6.72 1.73 1.35
CA LEU A 34 6.41 2.14 2.71
C LEU A 34 6.64 0.99 3.68
N ASP A 35 6.11 -0.20 3.36
CA ASP A 35 6.24 -1.38 4.23
C ASP A 35 6.02 -2.72 3.50
N SER A 36 6.43 -3.80 4.13
CA SER A 36 6.17 -5.19 3.73
C SER A 36 5.40 -5.92 4.83
N LEU A 37 4.14 -6.28 4.56
CA LEU A 37 3.16 -6.66 5.57
C LEU A 37 2.55 -8.03 5.28
N THR A 38 2.21 -8.80 6.31
CA THR A 38 1.37 -10.02 6.18
C THR A 38 -0.07 -9.79 6.65
N THR A 39 -0.33 -8.64 7.28
CA THR A 39 -1.66 -8.20 7.69
C THR A 39 -2.42 -7.57 6.53
N THR A 40 -3.72 -7.33 6.72
CA THR A 40 -4.60 -6.68 5.75
C THR A 40 -5.02 -5.27 6.18
N SER A 41 -4.26 -4.68 7.10
CA SER A 41 -4.45 -3.32 7.57
C SER A 41 -3.11 -2.69 7.95
N PHE A 42 -3.06 -1.36 7.83
CA PHE A 42 -1.92 -0.53 8.17
C PHE A 42 -2.38 0.87 8.58
N THR A 43 -1.74 1.45 9.60
CA THR A 43 -1.96 2.83 10.02
C THR A 43 -0.73 3.65 9.69
N ASP A 44 -0.84 4.51 8.68
CA ASP A 44 0.22 5.48 8.36
C ASP A 44 0.15 6.65 9.35
N THR A 45 1.13 6.68 10.24
CA THR A 45 1.29 7.70 11.29
C THR A 45 2.29 8.79 10.90
N ASP A 46 3.06 8.58 9.83
CA ASP A 46 4.06 9.53 9.31
C ASP A 46 3.42 10.39 8.20
N VAL A 47 2.31 11.04 8.54
CA VAL A 47 1.54 11.87 7.61
C VAL A 47 1.52 13.32 8.07
N LEU A 48 1.67 14.23 7.12
CA LEU A 48 1.52 15.66 7.36
C LEU A 48 0.08 16.09 7.06
N VAL A 49 -0.42 17.02 7.87
CA VAL A 49 -1.71 17.70 7.66
C VAL A 49 -1.71 18.38 6.29
N ASP A 50 -2.87 18.38 5.63
CA ASP A 50 -3.11 18.98 4.30
C ASP A 50 -2.23 18.40 3.16
N THR A 51 -1.54 17.30 3.43
CA THR A 51 -0.72 16.62 2.44
C THR A 51 -1.47 15.42 1.89
N ARG A 52 -1.72 15.41 0.58
CA ARG A 52 -2.38 14.26 -0.06
C ARG A 52 -1.41 13.10 -0.23
N TYR A 53 -1.86 11.91 0.15
CA TYR A 53 -1.12 10.67 -0.04
C TYR A 53 -1.92 9.69 -0.91
N TYR A 54 -1.19 8.92 -1.69
CA TYR A 54 -1.70 7.88 -2.56
C TYR A 54 -1.02 6.57 -2.21
N TYR A 55 -1.82 5.51 -2.11
CA TYR A 55 -1.34 4.20 -1.69
C TYR A 55 -1.60 3.16 -2.76
N LYS A 56 -0.62 2.28 -2.93
CA LYS A 56 -0.74 1.06 -3.75
C LYS A 56 -0.35 -0.14 -2.91
N ILE A 57 -1.10 -1.22 -3.05
CA ILE A 57 -0.82 -2.48 -2.40
C ILE A 57 -0.58 -3.53 -3.49
N VAL A 58 0.50 -4.27 -3.35
CA VAL A 58 0.87 -5.35 -4.27
C VAL A 58 1.03 -6.63 -3.45
N ALA A 59 0.31 -7.68 -3.82
CA ALA A 59 0.53 -9.01 -3.26
C ALA A 59 1.73 -9.66 -3.96
N ILE A 60 2.57 -10.29 -3.14
CA ILE A 60 3.78 -11.00 -3.54
C ILE A 60 3.54 -12.49 -3.28
N ASP A 61 3.85 -13.33 -4.27
CA ASP A 61 3.84 -14.77 -4.10
C ASP A 61 5.20 -15.29 -3.56
N MET A 62 5.25 -16.57 -3.18
CA MET A 62 6.48 -17.22 -2.68
C MET A 62 7.58 -17.33 -3.75
N GLY A 63 7.24 -17.18 -5.03
CA GLY A 63 8.20 -17.08 -6.14
C GLY A 63 8.84 -15.69 -6.27
N GLY A 64 8.39 -14.71 -5.48
CA GLY A 64 8.79 -13.31 -5.59
C GLY A 64 8.18 -12.59 -6.79
N LEU A 65 7.19 -13.20 -7.46
CA LEU A 65 6.45 -12.55 -8.52
C LEU A 65 5.35 -11.68 -7.90
N THR A 66 5.22 -10.48 -8.46
CA THR A 66 4.18 -9.53 -8.09
C THR A 66 2.90 -9.86 -8.84
N ALA A 67 1.79 -10.07 -8.12
CA ALA A 67 0.47 -10.01 -8.74
C ALA A 67 0.19 -8.60 -9.26
N ASN A 68 -0.77 -8.45 -10.18
CA ASN A 68 -1.23 -7.12 -10.62
C ASN A 68 -1.63 -6.28 -9.38
N PRO A 69 -1.19 -5.01 -9.26
CA PRO A 69 -1.47 -4.17 -8.10
C PRO A 69 -2.97 -4.09 -7.83
N SER A 70 -3.39 -4.14 -6.56
CA SER A 70 -4.78 -3.86 -6.22
C SER A 70 -5.11 -2.40 -6.53
N ASN A 71 -6.41 -2.14 -6.66
CA ASN A 71 -7.02 -0.82 -6.79
C ASN A 71 -6.41 0.21 -5.83
N VAL A 72 -6.14 1.41 -6.36
CA VAL A 72 -5.55 2.55 -5.65
C VAL A 72 -6.48 3.01 -4.53
N ALA A 73 -5.99 3.05 -3.30
CA ALA A 73 -6.63 3.75 -2.19
C ALA A 73 -6.06 5.18 -2.12
N THR A 74 -6.93 6.19 -2.01
CA THR A 74 -6.55 7.59 -1.83
C THR A 74 -7.20 8.11 -0.55
N ASP A 75 -6.41 8.81 0.28
CA ASP A 75 -6.91 9.47 1.49
C ASP A 75 -6.16 10.78 1.72
N LEU A 76 -6.83 11.76 2.34
CA LEU A 76 -6.29 13.08 2.65
C LEU A 76 -6.41 13.30 4.16
N PRO A 77 -5.28 13.40 4.91
CA PRO A 77 -5.32 13.77 6.32
C PRO A 77 -5.81 15.22 6.43
N LEU A 78 -7.00 15.40 6.98
CA LEU A 78 -7.57 16.72 7.29
C LEU A 78 -7.16 17.12 8.71
N SER A 79 -6.86 18.41 8.93
CA SER A 79 -6.85 18.96 10.29
C SER A 79 -8.26 18.96 10.87
N GLU A 80 -8.40 18.59 12.14
CA GLU A 80 -9.64 18.84 12.92
C GLU A 80 -10.00 20.33 12.96
#